data_AF-A0A9E3WSW4-F1
#
_entry.id   AF-A0A9E3WSW4-F1
#
_cell.length_a   1.000
_cell.length_b   1.000
_cell.length_c   1.000
_cell.angle_alpha   90.00
_cell.angle_beta   90.00
_cell.angle_gamma   90.00
#
_symmetry.space_group_name_H-M   'P 1'
#
loop_
_entity.id
_entity.type
_entity.pdbx_description
1 polymer ?
#
loop_
_entity_poly.entity_id
_entity_poly.type
_entity_poly.pdbx_seq_one_letter_code
_entity_poly.pdbx_strand_id
1 'polypeptide(L)'
;MPENLLDRLTSTEVPPPPRDFRRAVHGKVNQWLLAGQLAELLGQAFVFAVAHLAPAVISLIFFTLTGRHVTHRRPADTHEQKE
;
A
#
# COMPACT_ATOMS: atom_id res chain seq x y z
N MET A 1 -34.72 -28.98 -28.72
CA MET A 1 -33.45 -28.60 -29.37
C MET A 1 -33.17 -27.17 -28.94
N PRO A 2 -32.26 -26.91 -27.99
CA PRO A 2 -31.97 -25.55 -27.56
C PRO A 2 -31.29 -24.83 -28.73
N GLU A 3 -31.98 -23.87 -29.34
CA GLU A 3 -31.37 -22.97 -30.32
C GLU A 3 -30.13 -22.34 -29.67
N ASN A 4 -28.98 -22.58 -30.30
CA ASN A 4 -27.69 -22.20 -29.75
C ASN A 4 -27.66 -20.69 -29.52
N LEU A 5 -27.50 -20.26 -28.27
CA LEU A 5 -27.26 -18.86 -27.92
C LEU A 5 -26.09 -18.25 -28.72
N LEU A 6 -25.13 -19.11 -29.13
CA LEU A 6 -24.02 -18.79 -30.02
C LEU A 6 -24.46 -18.41 -31.45
N ASP A 7 -25.48 -19.05 -32.03
CA ASP A 7 -25.99 -18.72 -33.37
C ASP A 7 -26.68 -17.34 -33.37
N ARG A 8 -27.34 -16.97 -32.27
CA ARG A 8 -27.91 -15.61 -32.05
C ARG A 8 -26.84 -14.54 -31.83
N LEU A 9 -25.76 -14.86 -31.13
CA LEU A 9 -24.64 -13.95 -30.91
C LEU A 9 -23.88 -13.66 -32.20
N THR A 10 -23.77 -14.65 -33.08
CA THR A 10 -23.11 -14.51 -34.40
C THR A 10 -23.94 -13.65 -35.35
N SER A 11 -25.27 -13.67 -35.22
CA SER A 11 -26.19 -12.88 -36.04
C SER A 11 -26.42 -11.45 -35.54
N THR A 12 -25.91 -11.12 -34.35
CA THR A 12 -26.04 -9.77 -33.78
C THR A 12 -24.83 -8.94 -34.18
N GLU A 13 -25.02 -8.00 -35.11
CA GLU A 13 -24.00 -7.00 -35.46
C GLU A 13 -23.61 -6.20 -34.21
N VAL A 14 -22.40 -6.42 -33.71
CA VAL A 14 -21.87 -5.65 -32.60
C VAL A 14 -21.49 -4.26 -33.14
N PRO A 15 -22.06 -3.17 -32.58
CA PRO A 15 -21.73 -1.83 -33.04
C PRO A 15 -20.25 -1.53 -32.78
N PRO A 16 -19.60 -0.75 -33.66
CA PRO A 16 -18.21 -0.38 -33.48
C PRO A 16 -18.03 0.35 -32.14
N PRO A 17 -16.92 0.09 -31.41
CA PRO A 17 -16.68 0.72 -30.13
C PRO A 17 -16.64 2.26 -30.30
N PRO A 18 -17.13 3.02 -29.30
CA PRO A 18 -17.10 4.47 -29.34
C PRO A 18 -15.67 5.00 -29.57
N ARG A 19 -15.54 6.12 -30.31
CA ARG A 19 -14.23 6.70 -30.66
C ARG A 19 -13.33 6.98 -29.44
N ASP A 20 -13.93 7.30 -28.30
CA ASP A 20 -13.23 7.59 -27.05
C ASP A 20 -13.10 6.39 -26.10
N PHE A 21 -13.63 5.22 -26.46
CA PHE A 21 -13.61 4.02 -25.60
C PHE A 21 -12.18 3.66 -25.18
N ARG A 22 -11.25 3.69 -26.15
CA ARG A 22 -9.84 3.40 -25.89
C ARG A 22 -9.22 4.40 -24.90
N ARG A 23 -9.52 5.70 -25.04
CA ARG A 23 -9.02 6.73 -24.12
C ARG A 23 -9.59 6.57 -22.71
N ALA A 24 -10.88 6.28 -22.59
CA ALA A 24 -11.54 6.08 -21.30
C ALA A 24 -11.00 4.84 -20.56
N VAL A 25 -10.75 3.74 -21.29
CA VAL A 25 -10.16 2.52 -20.72
C VAL A 25 -8.74 2.78 -20.24
N HIS A 26 -7.89 3.42 -21.06
CA HIS A 26 -6.52 3.75 -20.64
C HIS A 26 -6.49 4.67 -19.43
N GLY A 27 -7.36 5.70 -19.40
CA GLY A 27 -7.44 6.62 -18.25
C GLY A 27 -7.78 5.89 -16.95
N LYS A 28 -8.79 5.01 -16.98
CA LYS A 28 -9.15 4.18 -15.83
C LYS A 28 -7.99 3.27 -15.41
N VAL A 29 -7.44 2.49 -16.33
CA VAL A 29 -6.34 1.55 -16.02
C VAL A 29 -5.14 2.29 -15.42
N ASN A 30 -4.78 3.45 -15.96
CA ASN A 30 -3.66 4.23 -15.45
C ASN A 30 -3.93 4.76 -14.03
N GLN A 31 -5.16 5.18 -13.72
CA GLN A 31 -5.54 5.61 -12.39
C GLN A 31 -5.45 4.47 -11.37
N TRP A 32 -5.91 3.27 -11.74
CA TRP A 32 -5.81 2.09 -10.87
C TRP A 32 -4.35 1.66 -10.66
N LEU A 33 -3.54 1.71 -11.71
CA LEU A 33 -2.11 1.40 -11.63
C LEU A 33 -1.40 2.37 -10.68
N LEU A 34 -1.66 3.67 -10.84
CA LEU A 34 -1.09 4.71 -9.98
C LEU A 34 -1.52 4.52 -8.53
N ALA A 35 -2.81 4.27 -8.28
CA ALA A 35 -3.34 4.03 -6.94
C ALA A 35 -2.68 2.80 -6.29
N GLY A 36 -2.49 1.71 -7.04
CA GLY A 36 -1.81 0.50 -6.56
C GLY A 36 -0.36 0.77 -6.18
N GLN A 37 0.40 1.44 -7.05
CA GLN A 37 1.80 1.80 -6.80
C GLN A 37 1.94 2.74 -5.59
N LEU A 38 1.02 3.70 -5.45
CA LEU A 38 1.01 4.61 -4.30
C LEU A 38 0.67 3.87 -3.00
N ALA A 39 -0.28 2.94 -3.03
CA ALA A 39 -0.64 2.14 -1.87
C ALA A 39 0.51 1.23 -1.42
N GLU A 40 1.26 0.63 -2.37
CA GLU A 40 2.45 -0.18 -2.08
C GLU A 40 3.55 0.66 -1.43
N LEU A 41 3.86 1.82 -2.02
CA LEU A 41 4.85 2.76 -1.48
C LEU A 41 4.47 3.22 -0.08
N LEU A 42 3.22 3.66 0.11
CA LEU A 42 2.74 4.14 1.40
C LEU A 42 2.69 3.01 2.42
N GLY A 43 2.29 1.79 2.04
CA GLY A 43 2.30 0.63 2.93
C GLY A 43 3.70 0.33 3.45
N GLN A 44 4.70 0.29 2.57
CA GLN A 44 6.08 0.01 2.96
C GLN A 44 6.70 1.15 3.78
N ALA A 45 6.48 2.40 3.36
CA ALA A 45 6.93 3.57 4.11
C ALA A 45 6.25 3.68 5.48
N PHE A 46 4.97 3.34 5.57
CA PHE A 46 4.20 3.34 6.81
C PHE A 46 4.75 2.32 7.81
N VAL A 47 5.04 1.08 7.39
CA VAL A 47 5.64 0.06 8.27
C VAL A 47 6.97 0.55 8.83
N PHE A 48 7.83 1.11 7.99
CA PHE A 48 9.12 1.67 8.43
C PHE A 48 8.94 2.83 9.41
N ALA A 49 8.03 3.76 9.09
CA ALA A 49 7.72 4.91 9.94
C ALA A 49 7.17 4.47 11.30
N VAL A 50 6.24 3.52 11.34
CA VAL A 50 5.68 2.98 12.58
C VAL A 50 6.76 2.29 13.41
N ALA A 51 7.63 1.49 12.80
CA ALA A 51 8.70 0.80 13.53
C ALA A 51 9.64 1.77 14.27
N HIS A 52 9.91 2.95 13.71
CA HIS A 52 10.79 3.96 14.31
C HIS A 52 10.07 4.97 15.19
N LEU A 53 8.84 5.34 14.82
CA LEU A 53 8.07 6.37 15.51
C LEU A 53 7.30 5.81 16.70
N ALA A 54 6.81 4.56 16.61
CA ALA A 54 6.02 3.96 17.69
C ALA A 54 6.78 3.92 19.03
N PRO A 55 8.07 3.55 19.10
CA PRO A 55 8.80 3.58 20.38
C PRO A 55 8.86 4.98 21.01
N ALA A 56 9.07 6.02 20.19
CA ALA A 56 9.10 7.40 20.66
C ALA A 56 7.72 7.86 21.16
N VAL A 57 6.66 7.55 20.40
CA VAL A 57 5.27 7.88 20.78
C VAL A 57 4.85 7.14 22.04
N ILE A 58 5.15 5.85 22.14
CA ILE A 58 4.90 5.04 23.34
C ILE A 58 5.63 5.64 24.54
N SER A 59 6.92 5.97 24.39
CA SER A 59 7.71 6.58 25.46
C SER A 59 7.11 7.91 25.93
N LEU A 60 6.63 8.74 24.99
CA LEU A 60 5.97 10.01 25.29
C LEU A 60 4.65 9.81 26.04
N ILE A 61 3.81 8.85 25.61
CA ILE A 61 2.55 8.52 26.28
C ILE A 61 2.82 8.02 27.69
N PHE A 62 3.73 7.06 27.86
CA PHE A 62 4.10 6.54 29.16
C PHE A 62 4.65 7.64 30.07
N PHE A 63 5.53 8.50 29.56
CA PHE A 63 6.05 9.64 30.31
C PHE A 63 4.92 10.57 30.76
N THR A 64 3.99 10.88 29.87
CA THR A 64 2.86 11.78 30.19
C THR A 64 1.96 11.17 31.27
N LEU A 65 1.76 9.86 31.27
CA LEU A 65 0.89 9.17 32.23
C LEU A 65 1.58 8.86 33.57
N THR A 66 2.87 8.56 33.57
CA THR A 66 3.59 8.12 34.79
C THR A 66 4.55 9.18 35.37
N GLY A 67 4.85 10.25 34.64
CA GLY A 67 5.77 11.31 35.05
C GLY A 67 7.23 10.87 35.21
N ARG A 68 7.58 9.63 34.84
CA ARG A 68 8.94 9.07 34.97
C ARG A 68 9.51 8.75 33.60
N HIS A 69 10.78 9.10 33.39
CA HIS A 69 11.52 8.70 32.20
C HIS A 69 11.89 7.22 32.29
N VAL A 70 11.50 6.43 31.30
CA VAL A 70 12.08 5.10 31.06
C VAL A 70 13.40 5.32 30.34
N THR A 71 14.50 5.43 31.09
CA THR A 71 15.84 5.54 30.52
C THR A 71 16.19 4.21 29.86
N HIS A 72 16.07 4.15 28.53
CA HIS A 72 16.63 3.04 27.76
C HIS A 72 18.16 3.13 27.87
N ARG A 73 18.74 2.27 28.72
CA ARG A 73 20.18 2.15 28.87
C ARG A 73 20.72 1.61 27.55
N ARG A 74 21.38 2.47 26.76
CA ARG A 74 22.14 2.06 25.57
C ARG A 74 23.22 1.07 26.05
N PRO A 75 23.30 -0.16 25.51
CA PRO A 75 24.43 -1.03 25.82
C PRO A 75 25.68 -0.33 25.28
N ALA A 76 26.50 0.15 26.20
CA ALA A 76 27.78 0.75 25.89
C ALA A 76 28.68 -0.35 25.33
N ASP A 77 29.15 -0.12 24.11
CA ASP A 77 30.34 -0.65 23.45
C ASP A 77 31.24 -1.54 24.33
N THR A 78 30.99 -2.85 24.30
CA THR A 78 31.96 -3.87 24.75
C THR A 78 32.98 -4.09 23.62
N HIS A 79 33.88 -3.14 23.43
CA HIS A 79 35.11 -3.33 22.65
C HIS A 79 36.30 -2.74 23.40
N GLU A 80 36.47 -3.13 24.67
CA GLU A 80 37.77 -3.07 25.33
C GLU A 80 38.01 -4.41 26.01
N GLN A 81 38.96 -5.16 25.45
CA GLN A 81 39.98 -5.97 26.12
C GLN A 81 40.32 -7.22 25.28
N LYS A 82 41.28 -7.02 24.38
CA LYS A 82 42.21 -8.07 23.94
C LYS A 82 43.55 -7.37 23.66
N GLU A 83 44.29 -7.13 24.73
CA GLU A 83 45.76 -7.11 24.69
C GLU A 83 46.25 -8.49 25.14
#